data_AF-A0A6G1CEV0-F1
#
_entry.id   AF-A0A6G1CEV0-F1
#
_cell.length_a   1.000
_cell.length_b   1.000
_cell.length_c   1.000
_cell.angle_alpha   90.00
_cell.angle_beta   90.00
_cell.angle_gamma   90.00
#
_symmetry.space_group_name_H-M   'P 1'
#
loop_
_entity.id
_entity.type
_entity.pdbx_description
1 polymer ?
#
loop_
_entity_poly.entity_id
_entity_poly.type
_entity_poly.pdbx_seq_one_letter_code
_entity_poly.pdbx_strand_id
1 'polypeptide(L)'
;MSREELDRRLSCDVEIEDCKTVSYEWTGKCRSCQGTGLVSYFRKKGRETICKCVPCAGIGYVRKITYRQDIENMDELDNGKPP
;
A
#
# COMPACT_ATOMS: atom_id res chain seq x y z
N MET A 1 -5.35 -30.87 -13.08
CA MET A 1 -6.00 -30.13 -11.98
C MET A 1 -7.43 -30.62 -11.89
N SER A 2 -7.85 -31.13 -10.73
CA SER A 2 -9.21 -31.68 -10.56
C SER A 2 -10.22 -30.54 -10.38
N ARG A 3 -11.52 -30.85 -10.53
CA ARG A 3 -12.59 -29.85 -10.37
C ARG A 3 -12.63 -29.30 -8.94
N GLU A 4 -12.31 -30.10 -7.93
CA GLU A 4 -12.24 -29.64 -6.54
C GLU A 4 -11.08 -28.66 -6.29
N GLU A 5 -9.97 -28.82 -7.02
CA GLU A 5 -8.80 -27.95 -6.92
C GLU A 5 -9.06 -26.56 -7.51
N LEU A 6 -9.92 -26.47 -8.53
CA LEU A 6 -10.32 -25.22 -9.15
C LEU A 6 -11.33 -24.45 -8.27
N ASP A 7 -12.30 -25.16 -7.71
CA ASP A 7 -13.34 -24.58 -6.85
C ASP A 7 -12.76 -24.02 -5.53
N ARG A 8 -11.73 -24.66 -4.95
CA ARG A 8 -11.02 -24.12 -3.75
C ARG A 8 -10.26 -22.82 -4.02
N ARG A 9 -9.64 -22.70 -5.21
CA ARG A 9 -8.93 -21.48 -5.60
C ARG A 9 -9.89 -20.35 -5.91
N LEU A 10 -11.07 -20.68 -6.47
CA LEU A 10 -12.14 -19.74 -6.75
C LEU A 10 -12.92 -19.31 -5.50
N SER A 11 -13.01 -20.18 -4.48
CA SER A 11 -13.70 -19.89 -3.23
C SER A 11 -12.92 -18.96 -2.31
N CYS A 12 -11.61 -18.76 -2.56
CA CYS A 12 -10.75 -17.84 -1.83
C CYS A 12 -10.88 -18.02 -0.30
N ASP A 13 -10.79 -19.26 0.20
CA ASP A 13 -10.55 -19.48 1.62
C ASP A 13 -9.07 -19.21 1.90
N VAL A 14 -8.77 -17.94 2.19
CA VAL A 14 -7.45 -17.39 2.56
C VAL A 14 -7.03 -17.86 3.96
N GLU A 15 -7.43 -19.06 4.37
CA GLU A 15 -7.01 -19.62 5.66
C GLU A 15 -5.54 -20.02 5.57
N ILE A 16 -4.73 -19.16 6.19
CA ILE A 16 -3.53 -19.47 6.97
C ILE A 16 -2.20 -19.53 6.21
N GLU A 17 -2.11 -20.07 4.99
CA GLU A 17 -0.78 -20.31 4.39
C GLU A 17 -0.01 -19.03 4.01
N ASP A 18 -0.69 -17.97 3.56
CA ASP A 18 -0.07 -16.68 3.22
C ASP A 18 -0.31 -15.57 4.24
N CYS A 19 -1.15 -15.82 5.25
CA CYS A 19 -1.47 -14.84 6.29
C CYS A 19 -0.31 -14.75 7.30
N LYS A 20 0.61 -13.82 7.05
CA LYS A 20 1.69 -13.51 8.00
C LYS A 20 1.17 -12.61 9.12
N THR A 21 1.51 -12.96 10.36
CA THR A 21 1.22 -12.12 11.52
C THR A 21 1.89 -10.76 11.35
N VAL A 22 1.09 -9.69 11.46
CA VAL A 22 1.59 -8.32 11.42
C VAL A 22 2.45 -8.09 12.67
N SER A 23 3.73 -7.76 12.47
CA SER A 23 4.65 -7.48 13.58
C SER A 23 4.46 -6.07 14.12
N TYR A 24 4.26 -5.10 13.22
CA TYR A 24 4.05 -3.71 13.61
C TYR A 24 3.15 -2.98 12.62
N GLU A 25 2.40 -2.03 13.16
CA GLU A 25 1.47 -1.19 12.44
C GLU A 25 1.70 0.27 12.81
N TRP A 26 1.73 1.15 11.79
CA TRP A 26 1.86 2.58 12.02
C TRP A 26 1.16 3.41 10.95
N THR A 27 1.01 4.69 11.22
CA THR A 27 0.58 5.68 10.23
C THR A 27 1.82 6.27 9.57
N GLY A 28 2.00 6.00 8.28
CA GLY A 28 3.12 6.53 7.49
C GLY A 28 2.66 7.52 6.43
N LYS A 29 3.59 8.32 5.90
CA LYS A 29 3.27 9.24 4.80
C LYS A 29 2.89 8.45 3.55
N CYS A 30 1.87 8.91 2.83
CA CYS A 30 1.52 8.35 1.54
C CYS A 30 2.66 8.63 0.56
N ARG A 31 3.24 7.56 -0.02
CA ARG A 31 4.38 7.66 -0.93
C ARG A 31 4.10 8.48 -2.17
N SER A 32 2.86 8.43 -2.66
CA SER A 32 2.49 9.06 -3.94
C SER A 32 2.32 10.58 -3.86
N CYS A 33 1.91 11.11 -2.70
CA CYS A 33 1.75 12.56 -2.49
C CYS A 33 2.71 13.13 -1.43
N GLN A 34 3.55 12.28 -0.85
CA GLN A 34 4.55 12.64 0.17
C GLN A 34 3.94 13.40 1.37
N GLY A 35 2.74 13.02 1.80
CA GLY A 35 2.06 13.65 2.93
C GLY A 35 1.08 14.78 2.57
N THR A 36 1.06 15.26 1.33
CA THR A 36 0.25 16.44 0.96
C THR A 36 -1.23 16.12 0.71
N GLY A 37 -1.56 14.87 0.38
CA GLY A 37 -2.90 14.48 -0.06
C GLY A 37 -3.26 14.95 -1.48
N LEU A 38 -2.37 15.67 -2.16
CA LEU A 38 -2.61 16.23 -3.49
C LEU A 38 -1.53 15.80 -4.48
N VAL A 39 -1.90 15.67 -5.74
CA VAL A 39 -1.03 15.18 -6.82
C VAL A 39 -1.45 15.76 -8.16
N SER A 40 -0.49 15.91 -9.06
CA SER A 40 -0.73 16.37 -10.43
C SER A 40 -0.46 15.27 -11.47
N TYR A 41 -1.08 14.10 -11.30
CA TYR A 41 -0.87 12.94 -12.18
C TYR A 41 -1.10 13.22 -13.67
N PHE A 42 -2.00 14.15 -13.99
CA PHE A 42 -2.43 14.39 -15.37
C PHE A 42 -2.29 15.86 -15.74
N ARG A 43 -1.59 16.12 -16.84
CA ARG A 43 -1.62 17.41 -17.53
C ARG A 43 -2.69 17.34 -18.62
N LYS A 44 -3.81 18.05 -18.44
CA LYS A 44 -4.82 18.17 -19.49
C LYS A 44 -4.55 19.44 -20.30
N LYS A 45 -4.35 19.30 -21.62
CA LYS A 45 -4.09 20.42 -22.55
C LYS A 45 -2.92 21.32 -22.11
N GLY A 46 -1.85 20.72 -21.57
CA GLY A 46 -0.67 21.46 -21.09
C GLY A 46 -0.86 22.21 -19.78
N ARG A 47 -2.05 22.18 -19.16
CA ARG A 47 -2.28 22.73 -17.82
C ARG A 47 -2.17 21.64 -16.77
N GLU A 48 -1.39 21.92 -15.73
CA GLU A 48 -1.34 21.08 -14.55
C GLU A 48 -2.69 21.12 -13.84
N THR A 49 -3.24 19.95 -13.52
CA THR A 49 -4.45 19.85 -12.71
C THR A 49 -4.06 19.18 -11.39
N ILE A 50 -4.23 19.90 -10.29
CA ILE A 50 -4.03 19.37 -8.94
C ILE A 50 -5.30 18.62 -8.55
N CYS A 51 -5.15 17.33 -8.24
CA CYS A 51 -6.23 16.44 -7.85
C CYS A 51 -5.95 15.85 -6.46
N LYS A 52 -6.99 15.31 -5.83
CA LYS A 52 -6.83 14.48 -4.63
C LYS A 52 -6.01 13.24 -4.97
N CYS A 53 -5.07 12.90 -4.10
CA CYS A 53 -4.27 11.70 -4.23
C CYS A 53 -5.13 10.46 -4.00
N VAL A 54 -5.32 9.67 -5.06
CA VAL A 54 -6.17 8.47 -5.04
C VAL A 54 -5.70 7.44 -3.99
N PRO A 55 -4.40 7.08 -3.90
CA PRO A 55 -3.92 6.12 -2.91
C PRO A 55 -4.22 6.43 -1.44
N CYS A 56 -4.33 7.71 -1.07
CA CYS A 56 -4.65 8.11 0.31
C CYS A 56 -5.99 8.85 0.42
N ALA A 57 -6.82 8.81 -0.62
CA ALA A 57 -8.09 9.53 -0.70
C ALA A 57 -8.03 11.04 -0.33
N GLY A 58 -6.87 11.67 -0.52
CA GLY A 58 -6.65 13.08 -0.16
C GLY A 58 -6.20 13.33 1.28
N ILE A 59 -5.97 12.31 2.10
CA ILE A 59 -5.57 12.45 3.51
C ILE A 59 -4.09 12.79 3.65
N GLY A 60 -3.24 12.27 2.74
CA GLY A 60 -1.79 12.43 2.80
C GLY A 60 -1.06 11.32 3.57
N TYR A 61 -1.76 10.58 4.41
CA TYR A 61 -1.21 9.49 5.23
C TYR A 61 -1.98 8.19 5.01
N VAL A 62 -1.32 7.05 5.25
CA VAL A 62 -1.91 5.72 5.11
C VAL A 62 -1.45 4.81 6.25
N ARG A 63 -2.29 3.84 6.59
CA ARG A 63 -1.95 2.75 7.52
C ARG A 63 -0.95 1.83 6.84
N LYS A 64 0.18 1.57 7.48
CA LYS A 64 1.24 0.67 7.02
C LYS A 64 1.41 -0.47 8.01
N ILE A 65 1.72 -1.64 7.47
CA ILE A 65 1.95 -2.87 8.22
C ILE A 65 3.23 -3.52 7.70
N THR A 66 3.94 -4.19 8.60
CA THR A 66 5.13 -4.97 8.25
C THR A 66 5.12 -6.30 8.99
N TYR A 67 5.69 -7.33 8.36
CA TYR A 67 5.95 -8.62 8.99
C TYR A 67 7.39 -8.73 9.52
N ARG A 68 8.26 -7.75 9.23
CA ARG A 68 9.65 -7.75 9.70
C ARG A 68 9.67 -7.37 11.19
N GLN A 69 10.43 -8.12 12.00
CA GLN A 69 10.47 -7.96 13.45
C GLN A 69 11.57 -6.98 13.91
N ASP A 70 12.57 -6.77 13.07
CA ASP A 70 13.84 -6.11 13.37
C ASP A 70 13.96 -4.75 12.67
N ILE A 71 12.87 -3.97 12.70
CA ILE A 71 12.86 -2.57 12.22
C ILE A 71 12.91 -1.64 13.42
N GLU A 72 14.05 -0.99 13.64
CA GLU A 72 14.19 0.05 14.67
C GLU A 72 13.63 1.40 14.21
N ASN A 73 13.60 1.67 12.90
CA ASN A 73 13.14 2.94 12.34
C ASN A 73 12.16 2.74 11.15
N MET A 74 10.91 3.15 11.35
CA MET A 74 9.84 3.04 10.36
C MET A 74 9.98 4.04 9.19
N ASP A 75 10.71 5.14 9.37
CA ASP A 75 10.92 6.15 8.33
C ASP A 75 11.88 5.64 7.23
N GLU A 76 12.76 4.69 7.52
CA GLU A 76 13.63 4.07 6.51
C GLU A 76 12.83 3.28 5.47
N LEU A 77 11.74 2.63 5.89
CA LEU A 77 10.81 1.94 4.98
C LEU A 77 10.06 2.91 4.08
N ASP A 78 9.81 4.12 4.57
CA ASP A 78 9.08 5.15 3.84
C ASP A 78 9.95 5.81 2.75
N ASN A 79 11.28 5.83 2.95
CA ASN A 79 12.25 6.47 2.06
C ASN A 79 12.99 5.49 1.10
N GLY A 80 12.80 4.19 1.24
CA GLY A 80 13.54 3.16 0.50
C GLY A 80 13.17 3.00 -0.97
N LYS A 81 14.12 3.29 -1.87
CA LYS A 81 14.21 2.70 -3.21
C LYS A 81 14.18 1.16 -3.06
N PRO A 82 13.40 0.42 -3.85
CA PRO A 82 13.42 -1.03 -3.74
C PRO A 82 14.80 -1.56 -4.20
N PRO A 83 15.31 -2.67 -3.64
CA PRO A 83 16.36 -3.44 -4.30
C PRO A 83 15.89 -3.96 -5.66
#